data_AF-A0A3A1TZ86-F1
#
_entry.id   AF-A0A3A1TZ86-F1
#
_cell.length_a   1.000
_cell.length_b   1.000
_cell.length_c   1.000
_cell.angle_alpha   90.00
_cell.angle_beta   90.00
_cell.angle_gamma   90.00
#
_symmetry.space_group_name_H-M   'P 1'
#
loop_
_entity.id
_entity.type
_entity.pdbx_description
1 polymer ?
#
loop_
_entity_poly.entity_id
_entity_poly.type
_entity_poly.pdbx_seq_one_letter_code
_entity_poly.pdbx_strand_id
1 'polypeptide(L)'
;MSDASRLQDAQVIPERFRWALRLLLTVAVLWTLVSLVGLVLQVTQLVNWVQPGARVPVTFSTSFELKTNGGQNSYGGGPFVQDGQSVTVTQVATTLNGVPLINRILLGAAPIVWSLTGVGVALLLGFTIRRLIVGTSFGRGLARPVVLAAVVLAIGSSVAQFLELATPVAFGAFAWAAPSGYPISISRASAPGFQFGPLLAACGLLVVALVVRRGLALQRDVDGLV
;
A
#
# COMPACT_ATOMS: atom_id res chain seq x y z
N MET A 1 -40.05 -42.43 5.00
CA MET A 1 -40.46 -41.03 5.27
C MET A 1 -39.73 -40.44 6.50
N SER A 2 -38.54 -40.93 6.89
CA SER A 2 -37.85 -40.50 8.13
C SER A 2 -36.37 -40.10 8.00
N ASP A 3 -35.81 -39.93 6.79
CA ASP A 3 -34.38 -39.58 6.63
C ASP A 3 -34.12 -38.10 6.32
N ALA A 4 -35.15 -37.30 6.03
CA ALA A 4 -34.99 -35.88 5.74
C ALA A 4 -34.65 -35.02 6.98
N SER A 5 -34.98 -35.47 8.20
CA SER A 5 -34.68 -34.75 9.44
C SER A 5 -33.23 -34.92 9.92
N ARG A 6 -32.53 -35.99 9.52
CA ARG A 6 -31.12 -36.23 9.90
C ARG A 6 -30.11 -35.39 9.13
N LEU A 7 -30.48 -34.84 7.97
CA LEU A 7 -29.61 -33.96 7.19
C LEU A 7 -29.67 -32.49 7.64
N GLN A 8 -30.59 -32.13 8.54
CA GLN A 8 -30.67 -30.79 9.13
C GLN A 8 -29.72 -30.57 10.32
N ASP A 9 -29.11 -31.64 10.85
CA ASP A 9 -28.04 -31.55 11.86
C ASP A 9 -26.66 -31.22 11.24
N ALA A 10 -26.59 -31.03 9.92
CA ALA A 10 -25.35 -30.77 9.21
C ALA A 10 -24.92 -29.29 9.31
N GLN A 11 -23.76 -29.11 9.93
CA GLN A 11 -22.91 -27.91 9.97
C GLN A 11 -23.25 -26.85 11.01
N VAL A 12 -23.32 -27.26 12.28
CA VAL A 12 -23.05 -26.33 13.39
C VAL A 12 -21.57 -25.92 13.32
N ILE A 13 -21.30 -24.75 12.75
CA ILE A 13 -19.99 -24.11 12.80
C ILE A 13 -19.55 -24.01 14.27
N PRO A 14 -18.36 -24.52 14.64
CA PRO A 14 -17.86 -24.47 16.01
C PRO A 14 -17.89 -23.04 16.54
N GLU A 15 -18.32 -22.82 17.78
CA GLU A 15 -18.43 -21.47 18.36
C GLU A 15 -17.10 -20.69 18.30
N ARG A 16 -15.97 -21.39 18.48
CA ARG A 16 -14.62 -20.83 18.35
C ARG A 16 -14.37 -20.21 16.98
N PHE A 17 -14.90 -20.81 15.91
CA PHE A 17 -14.74 -20.31 14.56
C PHE A 17 -15.58 -19.05 14.31
N ARG A 18 -16.77 -18.93 14.93
CA ARG A 18 -17.58 -17.71 14.85
C ARG A 18 -16.89 -16.51 15.50
N TRP A 19 -16.21 -16.72 16.62
CA TRP A 19 -15.42 -15.66 17.26
C TRP A 19 -14.27 -15.19 16.37
N ALA A 20 -13.54 -16.11 15.76
CA ALA A 20 -12.48 -15.77 14.80
C ALA A 20 -13.00 -14.97 13.60
N LEU A 21 -14.13 -15.37 13.01
CA LEU A 21 -14.76 -14.63 11.91
C LEU A 21 -15.20 -13.22 12.32
N ARG A 22 -15.76 -13.06 13.52
CA ARG A 22 -16.13 -11.73 14.04
C ARG A 22 -14.92 -10.84 14.23
N LEU A 23 -13.82 -11.38 14.74
CA LEU A 23 -12.56 -10.64 14.88
C LEU A 23 -12.00 -10.24 13.52
N LEU A 24 -11.99 -11.14 12.53
CA LEU A 24 -11.57 -10.81 11.18
C LEU A 24 -12.46 -9.73 10.54
N LEU A 25 -13.77 -9.76 10.82
CA LEU A 25 -14.70 -8.74 10.36
C LEU A 25 -14.41 -7.37 11.00
N THR A 26 -14.16 -7.32 12.32
CA THR A 26 -13.83 -6.05 13.00
C THR A 26 -12.51 -5.49 12.48
N VAL A 27 -11.51 -6.33 12.25
CA VAL A 27 -10.24 -5.93 11.64
C VAL A 27 -10.46 -5.38 10.22
N ALA A 28 -11.26 -6.04 9.39
CA ALA A 28 -11.57 -5.57 8.04
C ALA A 28 -12.30 -4.21 8.05
N VAL A 29 -13.26 -4.01 8.96
CA VAL A 29 -13.96 -2.73 9.12
C VAL A 29 -13.00 -1.64 9.58
N LEU A 30 -12.18 -1.92 10.60
CA LEU A 30 -11.21 -0.96 11.12
C LEU A 30 -10.18 -0.57 10.05
N TRP A 31 -9.69 -1.54 9.28
CA TRP A 31 -8.79 -1.28 8.15
C TRP A 31 -9.44 -0.43 7.07
N THR A 32 -10.73 -0.67 6.78
CA THR A 32 -11.50 0.15 5.84
C THR A 32 -11.58 1.59 6.32
N LEU A 33 -11.88 1.82 7.61
CA LEU A 33 -11.94 3.16 8.19
C LEU A 33 -10.59 3.86 8.15
N VAL A 34 -9.51 3.18 8.54
CA VAL A 34 -8.15 3.73 8.48
C VAL A 34 -7.78 4.12 7.04
N SER A 35 -8.10 3.25 6.07
CA SER A 35 -7.82 3.51 4.65
C SER A 35 -8.67 4.68 4.11
N LEU A 36 -9.92 4.82 4.54
CA LEU A 36 -10.77 5.96 4.19
C LEU A 36 -10.26 7.28 4.76
N VAL A 37 -9.82 7.28 6.02
CA VAL A 37 -9.19 8.47 6.64
C VAL A 37 -7.92 8.83 5.87
N GLY A 38 -7.06 7.85 5.58
CA GLY A 38 -5.86 8.04 4.77
C GLY A 38 -6.18 8.62 3.38
N LEU A 39 -7.21 8.11 2.72
CA LEU A 39 -7.68 8.62 1.43
C LEU A 39 -8.09 10.09 1.51
N VAL A 40 -8.90 10.47 2.51
CA VAL A 40 -9.35 11.85 2.69
C VAL A 40 -8.16 12.78 2.93
N LEU A 41 -7.21 12.37 3.76
CA LEU A 41 -5.99 13.15 4.03
C LEU A 41 -5.16 13.35 2.74
N GLN A 42 -4.95 12.28 1.96
CA GLN A 42 -4.18 12.32 0.72
C GLN A 42 -4.85 13.16 -0.36
N VAL A 43 -6.17 13.06 -0.51
CA VAL A 43 -6.95 13.88 -1.45
C VAL A 43 -6.88 15.35 -1.03
N THR A 44 -7.06 15.65 0.25
CA THR A 44 -6.96 17.03 0.77
C THR A 44 -5.57 17.61 0.52
N GLN A 45 -4.52 16.81 0.75
CA GLN A 45 -3.14 17.19 0.47
C GLN A 45 -2.91 17.47 -1.02
N LEU A 46 -3.42 16.61 -1.91
CA LEU A 46 -3.33 16.82 -3.36
C LEU A 46 -4.06 18.09 -3.79
N VAL A 47 -5.27 18.33 -3.28
CA VAL A 47 -6.03 19.57 -3.57
C VAL A 47 -5.23 20.80 -3.17
N ASN A 48 -4.56 20.78 -2.02
CA ASN A 48 -3.69 21.86 -1.58
C ASN A 48 -2.47 22.05 -2.50
N TRP A 49 -1.90 20.97 -3.03
CA TRP A 49 -0.75 21.05 -3.94
C TRP A 49 -1.09 21.53 -5.35
N VAL A 50 -2.31 21.26 -5.80
CA VAL A 50 -2.78 21.70 -7.13
C VAL A 50 -3.01 23.22 -7.19
N GLN A 51 -3.12 23.89 -6.04
CA GLN A 51 -3.30 25.34 -6.00
C GLN A 51 -2.14 26.11 -6.67
N PRO A 52 -2.42 27.23 -7.37
CA PRO A 52 -1.39 28.11 -7.90
C PRO A 52 -0.43 28.58 -6.79
N GLY A 53 0.88 28.52 -7.04
CA GLY A 53 1.89 28.94 -6.07
C GLY A 53 2.08 28.00 -4.86
N ALA A 54 1.38 26.87 -4.80
CA ALA A 54 1.55 25.90 -3.73
C ALA A 54 3.00 25.40 -3.67
N ARG A 55 3.52 25.34 -2.44
CA ARG A 55 4.81 24.74 -2.12
C ARG A 55 4.62 23.25 -1.90
N VAL A 56 5.31 22.44 -2.71
CA VAL A 56 5.19 20.99 -2.62
C VAL A 56 6.36 20.45 -1.81
N PRO A 57 6.12 19.81 -0.64
CA PRO A 57 7.18 19.14 0.08
C PRO A 57 7.61 17.93 -0.73
N VAL A 58 8.90 17.88 -1.08
CA VAL A 58 9.51 16.77 -1.80
C VAL A 58 10.71 16.31 -1.00
N THR A 59 10.74 15.01 -0.75
CA THR A 59 11.89 14.37 -0.13
C THR A 59 12.66 13.66 -1.23
N PHE A 60 13.92 14.03 -1.39
CA PHE A 60 14.83 13.35 -2.28
C PHE A 60 15.91 12.72 -1.43
N SER A 61 16.18 11.45 -1.67
CA SER A 61 17.41 10.85 -1.18
C SER A 61 18.50 11.13 -2.20
N THR A 62 19.65 11.53 -1.68
CA THR A 62 20.82 11.98 -2.43
C THR A 62 22.03 11.33 -1.77
N SER A 63 23.14 11.23 -2.46
CA SER A 63 24.43 10.92 -1.86
C SER A 63 25.38 12.02 -2.29
N PHE A 64 25.45 13.10 -1.52
CA PHE A 64 26.53 14.06 -1.71
C PHE A 64 27.37 14.14 -0.45
N GLU A 65 28.66 14.25 -0.69
CA GLU A 65 29.68 14.31 0.33
C GLU A 65 29.90 15.79 0.69
N LEU A 66 29.44 16.19 1.87
CA LEU A 66 29.82 17.47 2.46
C LEU A 66 31.24 17.31 3.02
N LYS A 67 32.21 18.01 2.45
CA LYS A 67 33.53 18.14 3.04
C LYS A 67 33.52 19.34 3.98
N THR A 68 33.90 19.14 5.23
CA THR A 68 34.18 20.25 6.13
C THR A 68 35.44 20.95 5.65
N ASN A 69 35.39 22.27 5.46
CA ASN A 69 36.59 23.05 5.11
C ASN A 69 37.58 22.89 6.26
N GLY A 70 38.81 22.44 5.95
CA GLY A 70 39.87 22.15 6.93
C GLY A 70 40.44 23.40 7.61
N GLY A 71 39.59 24.18 8.28
CA GLY A 71 39.97 25.30 9.12
C GLY A 71 40.15 24.88 10.57
N GLN A 72 40.86 25.68 11.37
CA GLN A 72 40.96 25.48 12.82
C GLN A 72 39.65 25.90 13.50
N ASN A 73 38.68 25.00 13.55
CA ASN A 73 37.45 25.24 14.29
C ASN A 73 37.58 24.70 15.72
N SER A 74 37.41 25.56 16.71
CA SER A 74 37.28 25.14 18.12
C SER A 74 35.82 24.79 18.40
N TYR A 75 35.54 23.51 18.61
CA TYR A 75 34.20 23.02 18.92
C TYR A 75 34.01 22.87 20.44
N GLY A 76 32.98 23.51 21.00
CA GLY A 76 32.62 23.41 22.41
C GLY A 76 31.15 23.05 22.60
N GLY A 77 30.88 21.94 23.31
CA GLY A 77 29.54 21.48 23.66
C GLY A 77 28.76 20.83 22.49
N GLY A 78 28.49 19.53 22.62
CA GLY A 78 27.70 18.74 21.66
C GLY A 78 28.53 17.98 20.59
N PRO A 79 27.93 17.02 19.88
CA PRO A 79 28.59 16.29 18.80
C PRO A 79 28.86 17.19 17.59
N PHE A 80 30.07 17.13 17.04
CA PHE A 80 30.51 17.85 15.84
C PHE A 80 31.14 16.91 14.82
N VAL A 81 31.22 17.36 13.56
CA VAL A 81 31.92 16.63 12.49
C VAL A 81 33.36 17.12 12.46
N GLN A 82 34.31 16.20 12.62
CA GLN A 82 35.73 16.54 12.63
C GLN A 82 36.18 17.10 11.28
N ASP A 83 37.09 18.07 11.31
CA ASP A 83 37.65 18.67 10.09
C ASP A 83 38.35 17.60 9.24
N GLY A 84 38.16 17.65 7.92
CA GLY A 84 38.69 16.65 6.99
C GLY A 84 37.87 15.36 6.90
N GLN A 85 36.84 15.18 7.73
CA GLN A 85 35.84 14.13 7.54
C GLN A 85 34.79 14.56 6.54
N SER A 86 34.24 13.57 5.84
CA SER A 86 33.12 13.75 4.97
C SER A 86 31.80 13.33 5.60
N VAL A 87 30.75 14.12 5.36
CA VAL A 87 29.38 13.76 5.74
C VAL A 87 28.63 13.38 4.49
N THR A 88 28.09 12.17 4.46
CA THR A 88 27.16 11.77 3.40
C THR A 88 25.76 12.20 3.82
N VAL A 89 25.19 13.17 3.12
CA VAL A 89 23.77 13.48 3.27
C VAL A 89 22.99 12.48 2.44
N THR A 90 22.22 11.62 3.10
CA THR A 90 21.45 10.53 2.45
C THR A 90 20.03 10.95 2.07
N GLN A 91 19.47 11.95 2.76
CA GLN A 91 18.09 12.40 2.56
C GLN A 91 17.96 13.90 2.80
N VAL A 92 17.28 14.59 1.90
CA VAL A 92 16.93 16.01 2.04
C VAL A 92 15.43 16.17 1.80
N ALA A 93 14.76 16.77 2.77
CA ALA A 93 13.38 17.22 2.62
C ALA A 93 13.40 18.72 2.30
N THR A 94 12.82 19.11 1.17
CA THR A 94 12.68 20.53 0.80
C THR A 94 11.27 20.84 0.32
N THR A 95 10.98 22.12 0.15
CA THR A 95 9.76 22.56 -0.53
C THR A 95 10.11 23.15 -1.89
N LEU A 96 9.52 22.60 -2.95
CA LEU A 96 9.72 23.09 -4.31
C LEU A 96 8.62 24.10 -4.66
N ASN A 97 9.03 25.22 -5.26
CA ASN A 97 8.12 26.16 -5.90
C ASN A 97 8.17 25.96 -7.42
N GLY A 98 7.07 26.22 -8.12
CA GLY A 98 7.02 26.15 -9.58
C GLY A 98 7.00 24.72 -10.16
N VAL A 99 6.74 23.70 -9.36
CA VAL A 99 6.58 22.31 -9.86
C VAL A 99 5.43 22.28 -10.89
N PRO A 100 5.62 21.71 -12.09
CA PRO A 100 4.55 21.56 -13.08
C PRO A 100 3.34 20.82 -12.49
N LEU A 101 2.11 21.24 -12.84
CA LEU A 101 0.88 20.67 -12.28
C LEU A 101 0.82 19.14 -12.40
N ILE A 102 1.21 18.60 -13.56
CA ILE A 102 1.22 17.15 -13.80
C ILE A 102 2.10 16.38 -12.81
N ASN A 103 3.25 16.96 -12.43
CA ASN A 103 4.17 16.36 -11.47
C ASN A 103 3.59 16.36 -10.06
N ARG A 104 2.84 17.40 -9.68
CA ARG A 104 2.14 17.47 -8.39
C ARG A 104 1.04 16.41 -8.29
N ILE A 105 0.30 16.22 -9.39
CA ILE A 105 -0.75 15.20 -9.49
C ILE A 105 -0.13 13.80 -9.37
N LEU A 106 0.95 13.52 -10.12
CA LEU A 106 1.63 12.23 -10.05
C LEU A 106 2.14 11.91 -8.64
N LEU A 107 2.73 12.89 -7.96
CA LEU A 107 3.21 12.75 -6.58
C LEU A 107 2.08 12.39 -5.60
N GLY A 108 0.89 12.98 -5.77
CA GLY A 108 -0.26 12.70 -4.92
C GLY A 108 -1.08 11.47 -5.34
N ALA A 109 -0.96 11.00 -6.59
CA ALA A 109 -1.80 9.93 -7.12
C ALA A 109 -1.44 8.55 -6.53
N ALA A 110 -0.15 8.23 -6.38
CA ALA A 110 0.29 6.95 -5.81
C ALA A 110 -0.33 6.62 -4.44
N PRO A 111 -0.24 7.49 -3.42
CA PRO A 111 -0.82 7.19 -2.10
C PRO A 111 -2.35 7.08 -2.15
N ILE A 112 -3.03 7.85 -3.01
CA ILE A 112 -4.48 7.73 -3.23
C ILE A 112 -4.84 6.35 -3.77
N VAL A 113 -4.11 5.85 -4.77
CA VAL A 113 -4.32 4.52 -5.33
C VAL A 113 -4.08 3.43 -4.27
N TRP A 114 -3.06 3.57 -3.43
CA TRP A 114 -2.83 2.67 -2.29
C TRP A 114 -4.03 2.61 -1.34
N SER A 115 -4.54 3.77 -0.92
CA SER A 115 -5.70 3.85 -0.03
C SER A 115 -6.96 3.25 -0.65
N LEU A 116 -7.24 3.55 -1.92
CA LEU A 116 -8.38 2.98 -2.65
C LEU A 116 -8.29 1.46 -2.78
N THR A 117 -7.08 0.95 -3.05
CA THR A 117 -6.82 -0.50 -3.11
C THR A 117 -7.10 -1.14 -1.76
N GLY A 118 -6.61 -0.54 -0.67
CA GLY A 118 -6.87 -0.98 0.70
C GLY A 118 -8.35 -1.04 1.04
N VAL A 119 -9.11 0.00 0.70
CA VAL A 119 -10.57 0.05 0.88
C VAL A 119 -11.26 -1.07 0.09
N GLY A 120 -10.95 -1.20 -1.20
CA GLY A 120 -11.59 -2.19 -2.06
C GLY A 120 -11.37 -3.62 -1.58
N VAL A 121 -10.13 -3.97 -1.22
CA VAL A 121 -9.79 -5.30 -0.69
C VAL A 121 -10.49 -5.56 0.63
N ALA A 122 -10.47 -4.60 1.56
CA ALA A 122 -11.09 -4.78 2.88
C ALA A 122 -12.62 -4.93 2.80
N LEU A 123 -13.29 -4.19 1.92
CA LEU A 123 -14.72 -4.33 1.69
C LEU A 123 -15.07 -5.71 1.11
N LEU A 124 -14.32 -6.19 0.12
CA LEU A 124 -14.56 -7.50 -0.49
C LEU A 124 -14.32 -8.65 0.49
N LEU A 125 -13.27 -8.57 1.31
CA LEU A 125 -13.01 -9.53 2.37
C LEU A 125 -14.07 -9.47 3.47
N GLY A 126 -14.43 -8.28 3.94
CA GLY A 126 -15.49 -8.08 4.93
C GLY A 126 -16.84 -8.63 4.44
N PHE A 127 -17.18 -8.42 3.17
CA PHE A 127 -18.36 -9.00 2.55
C PHE A 127 -18.34 -10.54 2.53
N THR A 128 -17.18 -11.12 2.20
CA THR A 128 -16.96 -12.57 2.20
C THR A 128 -17.13 -13.15 3.62
N ILE A 129 -16.51 -12.52 4.61
CA ILE A 129 -16.59 -12.91 6.03
C ILE A 129 -18.03 -12.80 6.54
N ARG A 130 -18.73 -11.71 6.22
CA ARG A 130 -20.13 -11.52 6.62
C ARG A 130 -21.03 -12.62 6.06
N ARG A 131 -20.84 -13.01 4.80
CA ARG A 131 -21.58 -14.12 4.18
C ARG A 131 -21.33 -15.45 4.90
N LEU A 132 -20.07 -15.72 5.25
CA LEU A 132 -19.71 -16.89 6.06
C LEU A 132 -20.42 -16.93 7.42
N ILE A 133 -20.53 -15.78 8.10
CA ILE A 133 -21.23 -15.68 9.40
C ILE A 133 -22.72 -15.97 9.26
N VAL A 134 -23.35 -15.55 8.16
CA VAL A 134 -24.79 -15.79 7.88
C VAL A 134 -25.06 -17.25 7.51
N GLY A 135 -24.02 -18.08 7.35
CA GLY A 135 -24.16 -19.49 7.01
C GLY A 135 -24.48 -19.71 5.52
N THR A 136 -24.16 -18.75 4.65
CA THR A 136 -24.30 -19.00 3.21
C THR A 136 -23.38 -20.14 2.81
N SER A 137 -23.91 -21.13 2.09
CA SER A 137 -23.13 -22.27 1.64
C SER A 137 -21.88 -21.84 0.89
N PHE A 138 -20.78 -22.55 1.14
CA PHE A 138 -19.56 -22.37 0.36
C PHE A 138 -19.90 -22.67 -1.09
N GLY A 139 -19.91 -21.63 -1.91
CA GLY A 139 -20.38 -21.73 -3.29
C GLY A 139 -19.69 -20.70 -4.16
N ARG A 140 -20.14 -20.61 -5.42
CA ARG A 140 -19.67 -19.56 -6.36
C ARG A 140 -19.81 -18.14 -5.78
N GLY A 141 -20.70 -17.95 -4.80
CA GLY A 141 -20.91 -16.69 -4.09
C GLY A 141 -19.77 -16.21 -3.19
N LEU A 142 -18.88 -17.09 -2.72
CA LEU A 142 -17.72 -16.73 -1.89
C LEU A 142 -16.41 -16.67 -2.69
N ALA A 143 -16.25 -17.52 -3.70
CA ALA A 143 -15.04 -17.49 -4.53
C ALA A 143 -14.90 -16.19 -5.33
N ARG A 144 -16.01 -15.66 -5.87
CA ARG A 144 -16.00 -14.42 -6.66
C ARG A 144 -15.43 -13.20 -5.91
N PRO A 145 -15.91 -12.83 -4.70
CA PRO A 145 -15.37 -11.66 -4.01
C PRO A 145 -13.89 -11.83 -3.60
N VAL A 146 -13.44 -13.05 -3.28
CA VAL A 146 -12.02 -13.31 -2.97
C VAL A 146 -11.14 -13.14 -4.21
N VAL A 147 -11.56 -13.67 -5.36
CA VAL A 147 -10.84 -13.47 -6.63
C VAL A 147 -10.82 -11.99 -7.02
N LEU A 148 -11.94 -11.29 -6.88
CA LEU A 148 -12.00 -9.84 -7.11
C LEU A 148 -11.05 -9.09 -6.17
N ALA A 149 -10.97 -9.47 -4.90
CA ALA A 149 -10.05 -8.84 -3.95
C ALA A 149 -8.59 -9.05 -4.37
N ALA A 150 -8.23 -10.26 -4.82
CA ALA A 150 -6.89 -10.54 -5.33
C ALA A 150 -6.57 -9.70 -6.58
N VAL A 151 -7.51 -9.58 -7.51
CA VAL A 151 -7.35 -8.78 -8.74
C VAL A 151 -7.21 -7.29 -8.41
N VAL A 152 -8.06 -6.76 -7.53
CA VAL A 152 -7.99 -5.36 -7.07
C VAL A 152 -6.65 -5.09 -6.39
N LEU A 153 -6.18 -5.99 -5.52
CA LEU A 153 -4.89 -5.85 -4.86
C LEU A 153 -3.73 -5.86 -5.86
N ALA A 154 -3.71 -6.79 -6.81
CA ALA A 154 -2.65 -6.92 -7.80
C ALA A 154 -2.59 -5.71 -8.73
N ILE A 155 -3.72 -5.30 -9.31
CA ILE A 155 -3.79 -4.16 -10.23
C ILE A 155 -3.50 -2.86 -9.48
N GLY A 156 -4.18 -2.64 -8.34
CA GLY A 156 -4.05 -1.43 -7.55
C GLY A 156 -2.63 -1.20 -7.05
N SER A 157 -1.98 -2.24 -6.51
CA SER A 157 -0.58 -2.14 -6.07
C SER A 157 0.39 -1.93 -7.24
N SER A 158 0.17 -2.58 -8.39
CA SER A 158 1.00 -2.40 -9.57
C SER A 158 0.92 -0.97 -10.11
N VAL A 159 -0.29 -0.40 -10.17
CA VAL A 159 -0.50 0.99 -10.59
C VAL A 159 0.13 1.96 -9.59
N ALA A 160 -0.06 1.74 -8.29
CA ALA A 160 0.54 2.60 -7.27
C ALA A 160 2.07 2.59 -7.33
N GLN A 161 2.69 1.41 -7.46
CA GLN A 161 4.14 1.28 -7.62
C GLN A 161 4.64 1.91 -8.93
N PHE A 162 3.90 1.74 -10.03
CA PHE A 162 4.24 2.41 -11.28
C PHE A 162 4.22 3.94 -11.12
N LEU A 163 3.22 4.49 -10.44
CA LEU A 163 3.14 5.93 -10.16
C LEU A 163 4.30 6.39 -9.27
N GLU A 164 4.68 5.62 -8.25
CA GLU A 164 5.85 5.91 -7.40
C GLU A 164 7.16 5.89 -8.19
N LEU A 165 7.31 4.96 -9.15
CA LEU A 165 8.48 4.86 -10.03
C LEU A 165 8.49 5.94 -11.12
N ALA A 166 7.33 6.32 -11.62
CA ALA A 166 7.18 7.36 -12.64
C ALA A 166 7.40 8.76 -12.07
N THR A 167 7.06 8.98 -10.79
CA THR A 167 7.22 10.26 -10.11
C THR A 167 8.67 10.79 -10.21
N PRO A 168 9.72 10.02 -9.89
CA PRO A 168 11.09 10.45 -10.10
C PRO A 168 11.42 10.88 -11.53
N VAL A 169 10.94 10.14 -12.53
CA VAL A 169 11.19 10.41 -13.95
C VAL A 169 10.51 11.71 -14.39
N ALA A 170 9.26 11.91 -13.99
CA ALA A 170 8.48 13.11 -14.32
C ALA A 170 9.07 14.39 -13.72
N PHE A 171 9.73 14.27 -12.57
CA PHE A 171 10.36 15.40 -11.89
C PHE A 171 11.64 15.91 -12.60
N GLY A 172 12.25 15.17 -13.54
CA GLY A 172 13.39 15.66 -14.33
C GLY A 172 14.58 16.17 -13.49
N ALA A 173 15.56 16.82 -14.15
CA ALA A 173 16.63 17.54 -13.47
C ALA A 173 16.12 18.91 -13.02
N PHE A 174 16.05 19.17 -11.72
CA PHE A 174 15.80 20.52 -11.22
C PHE A 174 17.13 21.26 -11.07
N ALA A 175 17.19 22.49 -11.57
CA ALA A 175 18.30 23.38 -11.25
C ALA A 175 18.17 23.80 -9.78
N TRP A 176 19.14 23.39 -8.97
CA TRP A 176 19.27 23.88 -7.60
C TRP A 176 20.26 25.04 -7.61
N ALA A 177 19.84 26.22 -7.13
CA ALA A 177 20.77 27.29 -6.84
C ALA A 177 21.50 26.93 -5.55
N ALA A 178 22.65 26.26 -5.67
CA ALA A 178 23.57 26.14 -4.55
C ALA A 178 24.02 27.56 -4.16
N PRO A 179 24.17 27.88 -2.85
CA PRO A 179 24.88 29.08 -2.43
C PRO A 179 26.21 29.14 -3.18
N SER A 180 26.46 30.27 -3.85
CA SER A 180 27.56 30.47 -4.80
C SER A 180 28.87 29.83 -4.33
N GLY A 181 29.41 28.87 -5.11
CA GLY A 181 30.77 28.33 -4.90
C GLY A 181 30.92 26.81 -4.93
N TYR A 182 29.84 26.02 -4.88
CA TYR A 182 29.92 24.55 -4.86
C TYR A 182 29.13 23.91 -6.01
N PRO A 183 29.76 23.18 -6.94
CA PRO A 183 29.04 22.34 -7.88
C PRO A 183 28.49 21.11 -7.13
N ILE A 184 27.18 21.11 -6.87
CA ILE A 184 26.50 19.96 -6.27
C ILE A 184 25.91 19.12 -7.40
N SER A 185 26.53 17.98 -7.71
CA SER A 185 25.93 16.96 -8.57
C SER A 185 25.07 16.03 -7.69
N ILE A 186 23.76 16.18 -7.75
CA ILE A 186 22.82 15.32 -7.02
C ILE A 186 22.51 14.10 -7.89
N SER A 187 23.11 12.96 -7.56
CA SER A 187 22.61 11.66 -8.01
C SER A 187 21.51 11.23 -7.06
N ARG A 188 20.29 11.00 -7.58
CA ARG A 188 19.17 10.55 -6.75
C ARG A 188 19.43 9.14 -6.22
N ALA A 189 18.97 8.93 -5.00
CA ALA A 189 18.87 7.62 -4.41
C ALA A 189 17.97 6.72 -5.25
N SER A 190 18.31 5.44 -5.21
CA SER A 190 17.54 4.33 -5.73
C SER A 190 16.06 4.54 -5.47
N ALA A 191 15.27 4.57 -6.54
CA ALA A 191 13.82 4.50 -6.44
C ALA A 191 13.48 3.31 -5.52
N PRO A 192 12.47 3.43 -4.64
CA PRO A 192 12.06 2.31 -3.81
C PRO A 192 11.86 1.10 -4.73
N GLY A 193 12.59 0.03 -4.44
CA GLY A 193 12.54 -1.18 -5.25
C GLY A 193 11.10 -1.67 -5.37
N PHE A 194 10.79 -2.32 -6.49
CA PHE A 194 9.46 -2.90 -6.71
C PHE A 194 9.08 -3.80 -5.53
N GLN A 195 7.98 -3.48 -4.85
CA GLN A 195 7.58 -4.21 -3.65
C GLN A 195 6.74 -5.42 -4.07
N PHE A 196 7.32 -6.62 -3.95
CA PHE A 196 6.62 -7.86 -4.31
C PHE A 196 5.59 -8.33 -3.27
N GLY A 197 5.61 -7.79 -2.05
CA GLY A 197 4.69 -8.18 -0.97
C GLY A 197 3.21 -8.19 -1.36
N PRO A 198 2.65 -7.11 -1.95
CA PRO A 198 1.28 -7.08 -2.45
C PRO A 198 0.96 -8.15 -3.49
N LEU A 199 1.88 -8.44 -4.41
CA LEU A 199 1.70 -9.51 -5.40
C LEU A 199 1.69 -10.88 -4.73
N LEU A 200 2.58 -11.13 -3.77
CA LEU A 200 2.59 -12.36 -2.98
C LEU A 200 1.27 -12.53 -2.21
N ALA A 201 0.74 -11.45 -1.62
CA ALA A 201 -0.56 -11.47 -0.95
C ALA A 201 -1.71 -11.76 -1.94
N ALA A 202 -1.69 -11.17 -3.13
CA ALA A 202 -2.67 -11.46 -4.17
C ALA A 202 -2.61 -12.92 -4.64
N CYS A 203 -1.40 -13.47 -4.83
CA CYS A 203 -1.20 -14.89 -5.12
C CYS A 203 -1.74 -15.78 -3.99
N GLY A 204 -1.49 -15.42 -2.72
CA GLY A 204 -2.05 -16.11 -1.56
C GLY A 204 -3.59 -16.14 -1.58
N LEU A 205 -4.24 -15.02 -1.88
CA LEU A 205 -5.70 -14.95 -2.03
C LEU A 205 -6.21 -15.81 -3.19
N LEU A 206 -5.50 -15.86 -4.31
CA LEU A 206 -5.85 -16.73 -5.44
C LEU A 206 -5.73 -18.21 -5.07
N VAL A 207 -4.68 -18.59 -4.35
CA VAL A 207 -4.50 -19.97 -3.85
C VAL A 207 -5.66 -20.34 -2.93
N VAL A 208 -6.03 -19.46 -1.99
CA VAL A 208 -7.20 -19.68 -1.11
C VAL A 208 -8.47 -19.85 -1.93
N ALA A 209 -8.71 -19.01 -2.93
CA ALA A 209 -9.88 -19.12 -3.80
C ALA A 209 -9.91 -20.44 -4.60
N LEU A 210 -8.75 -20.90 -5.08
CA LEU A 210 -8.60 -22.17 -5.79
C LEU A 210 -8.86 -23.37 -4.87
N VAL A 211 -8.31 -23.35 -3.65
CA VAL A 211 -8.54 -24.40 -2.64
C VAL A 211 -10.04 -24.49 -2.31
N VAL A 212 -10.70 -23.36 -2.08
CA VAL A 212 -12.15 -23.31 -1.85
C VAL A 212 -12.90 -23.89 -3.05
N ARG A 213 -12.53 -23.50 -4.28
CA ARG A 213 -13.18 -24.01 -5.49
C ARG A 213 -13.00 -25.52 -5.65
N ARG A 214 -11.82 -26.06 -5.32
CA ARG A 214 -11.53 -27.50 -5.43
C ARG A 214 -12.26 -28.31 -4.36
N GLY A 215 -12.30 -27.83 -3.11
CA GLY A 215 -13.07 -28.48 -2.04
C GLY A 215 -14.54 -28.63 -2.39
N LEU A 216 -15.12 -27.63 -3.07
CA LEU A 216 -16.51 -27.69 -3.54
C LEU A 216 -16.76 -28.66 -4.69
N ALA A 217 -15.76 -28.89 -5.55
CA ALA A 217 -15.89 -29.91 -6.58
C ALA A 217 -15.94 -31.31 -5.96
N LEU A 218 -15.06 -31.57 -4.97
CA LEU A 218 -15.00 -32.85 -4.28
C LEU A 218 -16.28 -33.16 -3.49
N GLN A 219 -16.90 -32.16 -2.85
CA GLN A 219 -18.18 -32.37 -2.15
C GLN A 219 -19.29 -32.83 -3.10
N ARG A 220 -19.38 -32.23 -4.29
CA ARG A 220 -20.41 -32.60 -5.27
C ARG A 220 -20.21 -34.00 -5.85
N ASP A 221 -18.95 -34.42 -6.02
CA ASP A 221 -18.64 -35.76 -6.50
C ASP A 221 -19.08 -36.82 -5.46
N VAL A 222 -18.90 -36.54 -4.16
CA VAL A 222 -19.37 -37.43 -3.08
C VAL A 222 -20.90 -37.49 -3.00
N ASP A 223 -21.58 -36.35 -3.17
CA ASP A 223 -23.05 -36.29 -3.14
C ASP A 223 -23.72 -36.96 -4.36
N GLY A 224 -22.99 -37.10 -5.49
CA GLY A 224 -23.49 -37.73 -6.71
C GLY A 224 -23.27 -39.24 -6.82
N LEU A 225 -22.60 -39.85 -5.84
CA LEU A 225 -22.25 -41.27 -5.80
C LEU A 225 -23.22 -42.13 -4.95
N VAL A 226 -24.37 -41.56 -4.56
CA VAL A 226 -25.43 -42.20 -3.75
C VAL A 226 -26.68 -42.42 -4.58
#